data_AF-A0A2E5HKL3-F1
#
_entry.id   AF-A0A2E5HKL3-F1
#
_cell.length_a   1.000
_cell.length_b   1.000
_cell.length_c   1.000
_cell.angle_alpha   90.00
_cell.angle_beta   90.00
_cell.angle_gamma   90.00
#
_symmetry.space_group_name_H-M   'P 1'
#
loop_
_entity.id
_entity.type
_entity.pdbx_description
1 polymer ?
#
loop_
_entity_poly.entity_id
_entity_poly.type
_entity_poly.pdbx_seq_one_letter_code
_entity_poly.pdbx_strand_id
1 'polypeptide(L)'
;MNIKIYILRDELQSMLESIVPMTVNLDPDNERSERWIRLDEPRDLEFIEEKFISLTLAAELRWPVPLLSNTHRITSIDARLYPSIQNTEDGARLVLDLKLKKLDVALLPGFLDTLIVQRSNATLAEQRARVAWNYSQNLAVNLGLPEWFESAEDLDIVVSEGVLTIRPDAIIVDLIFGIQLDRFKASRAQSRFAQSARLVEAVIADEELRAAGGLVERGGEGGAPSDAPADDELPPTRLV
;
A
#
# COMPACT_ATOMS: atom_id res chain seq x y z
N MET A 1 -9.02 -17.71 -19.87
CA MET A 1 -8.14 -18.83 -19.48
C MET A 1 -7.98 -18.80 -17.97
N ASN A 2 -7.93 -19.94 -17.27
CA ASN A 2 -7.74 -19.98 -15.82
C ASN A 2 -6.39 -20.66 -15.50
N ILE A 3 -5.57 -20.01 -14.67
CA ILE A 3 -4.29 -20.54 -14.21
C ILE A 3 -4.29 -20.54 -12.68
N LYS A 4 -3.86 -21.65 -12.10
CA LYS A 4 -3.69 -21.79 -10.64
C LYS A 4 -2.21 -21.69 -10.31
N ILE A 5 -1.88 -20.82 -9.37
CA ILE A 5 -0.53 -20.70 -8.82
C ILE A 5 -0.56 -21.20 -7.39
N TYR A 6 0.38 -22.08 -7.07
CA TYR A 6 0.59 -22.60 -5.72
C TYR A 6 1.83 -21.93 -5.17
N ILE A 7 1.70 -21.28 -4.03
CA ILE A 7 2.82 -20.73 -3.26
C ILE A 7 2.97 -21.62 -2.04
N LEU A 8 4.00 -22.46 -2.09
CA LEU A 8 4.32 -23.39 -1.02
C LEU A 8 4.98 -22.66 0.15
N ARG A 9 5.06 -23.36 1.29
CA ARG A 9 5.74 -22.87 2.49
C ARG A 9 7.13 -22.28 2.23
N ASP A 10 7.99 -23.02 1.55
CA ASP A 10 9.40 -22.64 1.37
C ASP A 10 9.54 -21.44 0.40
N GLU A 11 8.64 -21.35 -0.57
CA GLU A 11 8.54 -20.21 -1.49
C GLU A 11 8.05 -18.97 -0.75
N LEU A 12 7.01 -19.10 0.07
CA LEU A 12 6.53 -18.01 0.92
C LEU A 12 7.60 -17.54 1.90
N GLN A 13 8.33 -18.47 2.53
CA GLN A 13 9.46 -18.16 3.40
C GLN A 13 10.51 -17.34 2.65
N SER A 14 10.92 -17.80 1.46
CA SER A 14 11.91 -17.11 0.61
C SER A 14 11.42 -15.72 0.18
N MET A 15 10.13 -15.58 -0.14
CA MET A 15 9.52 -14.29 -0.45
C MET A 15 9.59 -13.35 0.77
N LEU A 16 9.26 -13.83 1.96
CA LEU A 16 9.30 -13.01 3.16
C LEU A 16 10.74 -12.62 3.53
N GLU A 17 11.72 -13.50 3.36
CA GLU A 17 13.16 -13.20 3.55
C GLU A 17 13.70 -12.14 2.57
N SER A 18 13.01 -11.87 1.47
CA SER A 18 13.35 -10.73 0.60
C SER A 18 12.79 -9.40 1.10
N ILE A 19 11.80 -9.44 2.00
CA ILE A 19 11.07 -8.29 2.54
C ILE A 19 11.59 -7.92 3.93
N VAL A 20 11.88 -8.94 4.77
CA VAL A 20 12.55 -8.81 6.06
C VAL A 20 14.00 -9.29 5.96
N PRO A 21 14.96 -8.68 6.67
CA PRO A 21 14.78 -7.75 7.78
C PRO A 21 14.36 -6.34 7.36
N MET A 22 13.46 -5.73 8.13
CA MET A 22 12.98 -4.36 7.89
C MET A 22 12.95 -3.53 9.17
N THR A 23 13.11 -2.21 9.05
CA THR A 23 13.00 -1.28 10.19
C THR A 23 11.73 -0.44 10.07
N VAL A 24 10.91 -0.48 11.10
CA VAL A 24 9.67 0.30 11.21
C VAL A 24 9.90 1.44 12.20
N ASN A 25 9.75 2.69 11.74
CA ASN A 25 9.77 3.86 12.62
C ASN A 25 8.46 3.91 13.42
N LEU A 26 8.55 4.01 14.75
CA LEU A 26 7.38 3.99 15.64
C LEU A 26 6.77 5.38 15.85
N ASP A 27 7.41 6.42 15.33
CA ASP A 27 7.03 7.82 15.47
C ASP A 27 7.32 8.56 14.15
N PRO A 28 6.58 8.23 13.07
CA PRO A 28 6.85 8.75 11.73
C PRO A 28 6.68 10.27 11.61
N ASP A 29 5.89 10.89 12.49
CA ASP A 29 5.65 12.34 12.52
C ASP A 29 6.86 13.14 13.05
N ASN A 30 7.85 12.45 13.62
CA ASN A 30 9.02 13.06 14.24
C ASN A 30 10.30 12.51 13.61
N GLU A 31 10.87 13.28 12.69
CA GLU A 31 12.11 12.93 11.99
C GLU A 31 13.31 12.70 12.91
N ARG A 32 13.29 13.25 14.13
CA ARG A 32 14.33 13.08 15.14
C ARG A 32 14.06 11.92 16.09
N SER A 33 12.97 11.18 15.89
CA SER A 33 12.63 10.08 16.78
C SER A 33 13.59 8.93 16.57
N GLU A 34 14.24 8.53 17.66
CA GLU A 34 15.08 7.33 17.67
C GLU A 34 14.26 6.06 18.01
N ARG A 35 12.92 6.13 17.92
CA ARG A 35 12.03 5.02 18.25
C ARG A 35 11.79 4.16 17.01
N TRP A 36 12.31 2.94 17.02
CA TRP A 36 12.11 2.02 15.92
C TRP A 36 12.04 0.58 16.39
N ILE A 37 11.41 -0.26 15.59
CA ILE A 37 11.47 -1.71 15.72
C ILE A 37 12.03 -2.30 14.43
N ARG A 38 13.10 -3.09 14.54
CA ARG A 38 13.68 -3.83 13.43
C ARG A 38 13.21 -5.27 13.51
N LEU A 39 12.39 -5.67 12.56
CA LEU A 39 11.92 -7.04 12.42
C LEU A 39 13.03 -7.85 11.75
N ASP A 40 13.39 -8.97 12.36
CA ASP A 40 14.33 -9.95 11.79
C ASP A 40 13.56 -10.94 10.88
N GLU A 41 14.28 -11.94 10.38
CA GLU A 41 13.73 -13.00 9.51
C GLU A 41 12.57 -13.77 10.18
N PRO A 42 11.56 -14.19 9.39
CA PRO A 42 10.39 -14.88 9.91
C PRO A 42 10.72 -16.35 10.18
N ARG A 43 10.05 -16.93 11.17
CA ARG A 43 10.19 -18.31 11.63
C ARG A 43 8.82 -18.91 11.88
N ASP A 44 8.75 -20.24 11.97
CA ASP A 44 7.56 -20.98 12.40
C ASP A 44 6.28 -20.61 11.64
N LEU A 45 6.35 -20.58 10.31
CA LEU A 45 5.19 -20.30 9.47
C LEU A 45 4.12 -21.37 9.65
N GLU A 46 2.86 -20.98 9.72
CA GLU A 46 1.74 -21.90 9.79
C GLU A 46 0.57 -21.34 8.99
N PHE A 47 0.08 -22.12 8.02
CA PHE A 47 -1.09 -21.71 7.24
C PHE A 47 -2.35 -22.03 8.02
N ILE A 48 -3.11 -21.00 8.39
CA ILE A 48 -4.42 -21.16 9.00
C ILE A 48 -5.46 -21.06 7.89
N GLU A 49 -6.04 -22.21 7.55
CA GLU A 49 -6.99 -22.36 6.43
C GLU A 49 -8.04 -21.24 6.40
N GLU A 50 -8.20 -20.67 5.20
CA GLU A 50 -9.14 -19.58 4.88
C GLU A 50 -9.00 -18.28 5.71
N LYS A 51 -7.94 -18.11 6.51
CA LYS A 51 -7.82 -16.98 7.45
C LYS A 51 -6.57 -16.14 7.26
N PHE A 52 -5.40 -16.69 7.58
CA PHE A 52 -4.13 -15.97 7.58
C PHE A 52 -2.98 -16.96 7.71
N ILE A 53 -1.75 -16.48 7.52
CA ILE A 53 -0.55 -17.23 7.88
C ILE A 53 -0.05 -16.70 9.22
N SER A 54 0.10 -17.60 10.20
CA SER A 54 0.76 -17.30 11.47
C SER A 54 2.27 -17.41 11.26
N LEU A 55 3.03 -16.50 11.84
CA LEU A 55 4.49 -16.60 11.86
C LEU A 55 5.05 -15.96 13.13
N THR A 56 6.23 -16.40 13.50
CA THR A 56 7.00 -15.87 14.62
C THR A 56 8.18 -15.07 14.10
N LEU A 57 8.42 -13.88 14.66
CA LEU A 57 9.57 -13.05 14.31
C LEU A 57 10.47 -12.86 15.53
N ALA A 58 11.76 -12.66 15.32
CA ALA A 58 12.57 -11.93 16.28
C ALA A 58 12.56 -10.43 15.92
N ALA A 59 12.92 -9.58 16.88
CA ALA A 59 13.14 -8.17 16.58
C ALA A 59 14.14 -7.52 17.52
N GLU A 60 14.56 -6.33 17.12
CA GLU A 60 15.29 -5.39 17.95
C GLU A 60 14.45 -4.12 18.09
N LEU A 61 14.19 -3.69 19.32
CA LEU A 61 13.40 -2.51 19.64
C LEU A 61 14.35 -1.45 20.20
N ARG A 62 14.41 -0.29 19.55
CA ARG A 62 15.00 0.92 20.14
C ARG A 62 13.89 1.81 20.64
N TRP A 63 13.89 2.07 21.94
CA TRP A 63 12.93 2.97 22.56
C TRP A 63 13.62 3.72 23.70
N PRO A 64 14.21 4.91 23.44
CA PRO A 64 14.91 5.66 24.48
C PRO A 64 13.90 6.17 25.51
N VAL A 65 13.84 5.48 26.65
CA VAL A 65 13.17 5.96 27.87
C VAL A 65 14.22 6.09 28.97
N PRO A 66 14.12 7.10 29.86
CA PRO A 66 15.16 7.42 30.86
C PRO A 66 15.49 6.31 31.88
N LEU A 67 14.87 5.13 31.81
CA LEU A 67 14.94 4.08 32.83
C LEU A 67 15.36 2.69 32.30
N LEU A 68 15.46 2.51 30.99
CA LEU A 68 15.80 1.23 30.37
C LEU A 68 16.93 1.41 29.35
N SER A 69 17.66 0.34 29.04
CA SER A 69 18.64 0.34 27.95
C SER A 69 17.99 0.79 26.65
N ASN A 70 18.67 1.63 25.87
CA ASN A 70 18.07 2.22 24.67
C ASN A 70 17.57 1.19 23.65
N THR A 71 18.17 -0.01 23.63
CA THR A 71 17.84 -1.07 22.69
C THR A 71 17.59 -2.39 23.41
N HIS A 72 16.51 -3.07 23.04
CA HIS A 72 16.07 -4.34 23.61
C HIS A 72 15.88 -5.38 22.51
N ARG A 73 16.41 -6.58 22.72
CA ARG A 73 16.13 -7.71 21.83
C ARG A 73 14.84 -8.39 22.24
N ILE A 74 13.96 -8.58 21.27
CA ILE A 74 12.71 -9.33 21.40
C ILE A 74 12.95 -10.69 20.76
N THR A 75 12.85 -11.75 21.56
CA THR A 75 13.14 -13.11 21.10
C THR A 75 12.01 -13.69 20.27
N SER A 76 10.77 -13.25 20.51
CA SER A 76 9.58 -13.77 19.85
C SER A 76 8.50 -12.71 19.73
N ILE A 77 7.96 -12.58 18.52
CA ILE A 77 6.82 -11.75 18.17
C ILE A 77 5.83 -12.63 17.42
N ASP A 78 4.61 -12.72 17.94
CA ASP A 78 3.51 -13.35 17.22
C ASP A 78 3.05 -12.37 16.14
N ALA A 79 3.14 -12.78 14.88
CA ALA A 79 2.67 -12.00 13.74
C ALA A 79 1.72 -12.81 12.86
N ARG A 80 0.91 -12.08 12.09
CA ARG A 80 -0.06 -12.65 11.15
C ARG A 80 0.09 -11.97 9.80
N LEU A 81 0.17 -12.76 8.75
CA LEU A 81 0.15 -12.30 7.38
C LEU A 81 -1.22 -12.53 6.78
N TYR A 82 -1.85 -11.46 6.31
CA TYR A 82 -3.13 -11.50 5.64
C TYR A 82 -2.93 -11.28 4.13
N PRO A 83 -2.75 -12.36 3.35
CA PRO A 83 -2.68 -12.25 1.90
C PRO A 83 -4.05 -11.81 1.36
N SER A 84 -4.04 -10.91 0.38
CA SER A 84 -5.25 -10.44 -0.29
C SER A 84 -4.93 -10.04 -1.73
N ILE A 85 -5.91 -10.18 -2.61
CA ILE A 85 -5.81 -9.68 -3.99
C ILE A 85 -6.43 -8.29 -4.01
N GLN A 86 -5.69 -7.31 -4.51
CA GLN A 86 -6.19 -5.95 -4.74
C GLN A 86 -6.17 -5.66 -6.23
N ASN A 87 -7.31 -5.19 -6.75
CA ASN A 87 -7.39 -4.67 -8.10
C ASN A 87 -7.02 -3.18 -8.08
N THR A 88 -6.04 -2.81 -8.90
CA THR A 88 -5.59 -1.42 -9.08
C THR A 88 -5.75 -1.02 -10.54
N GLU A 89 -5.57 0.27 -10.85
CA GLU A 89 -5.58 0.76 -12.25
C GLU A 89 -4.52 0.06 -13.11
N ASP A 90 -3.36 -0.28 -12.51
CA ASP A 90 -2.25 -0.98 -13.16
C ASP A 90 -2.41 -2.51 -13.20
N GLY A 91 -3.57 -3.03 -12.79
CA GLY A 91 -3.87 -4.46 -12.74
C GLY A 91 -4.00 -5.03 -11.33
N ALA A 92 -4.16 -6.35 -11.25
CA ALA A 92 -4.35 -7.06 -9.99
C ALA A 92 -3.00 -7.42 -9.33
N ARG A 93 -2.92 -7.24 -8.01
CA ARG A 93 -1.69 -7.46 -7.21
C ARG A 93 -1.98 -8.28 -5.96
N LEU A 94 -1.01 -9.11 -5.55
CA LEU A 94 -1.04 -9.83 -4.29
C LEU A 94 -0.43 -8.94 -3.20
N VAL A 95 -1.24 -8.53 -2.23
CA VAL A 95 -0.80 -7.73 -1.09
C VAL A 95 -0.70 -8.62 0.14
N LEU A 96 0.44 -8.55 0.81
CA LEU A 96 0.70 -9.28 2.05
C LEU A 96 0.65 -8.29 3.23
N ASP A 97 -0.48 -8.26 3.95
CA ASP A 97 -0.66 -7.36 5.10
C ASP A 97 -0.12 -8.02 6.38
N LEU A 98 1.08 -7.62 6.79
CA LEU A 98 1.74 -8.09 8.02
C LEU A 98 1.21 -7.31 9.23
N LYS A 99 0.68 -8.04 10.22
CA LYS A 99 0.23 -7.49 11.50
C LYS A 99 0.93 -8.16 12.67
N LEU A 100 1.51 -7.34 13.53
CA LEU A 100 2.03 -7.78 14.82
C LEU A 100 0.85 -7.96 15.78
N LYS A 101 0.85 -9.05 16.54
CA LYS A 101 -0.20 -9.37 17.50
C LYS A 101 0.24 -9.10 18.94
N LYS A 102 1.45 -9.53 19.29
CA LYS A 102 1.99 -9.43 20.66
C LYS A 102 3.51 -9.41 20.61
N LEU A 103 4.14 -8.55 21.41
CA LEU A 103 5.58 -8.57 21.64
C LEU A 103 5.83 -9.25 22.98
N ASP A 104 6.64 -10.32 23.01
CA ASP A 104 7.03 -10.94 24.27
C ASP A 104 8.27 -10.23 24.84
N VAL A 105 8.05 -9.04 25.41
CA VAL A 105 9.14 -8.24 26.02
C VAL A 105 9.08 -8.38 27.53
N ALA A 106 9.91 -9.27 28.07
CA ALA A 106 9.95 -9.60 29.50
C ALA A 106 10.13 -8.41 30.46
N LEU A 107 10.62 -7.26 29.96
CA LEU A 107 10.95 -6.07 30.76
C LEU A 107 10.02 -4.88 30.56
N LEU A 108 9.05 -4.96 29.64
CA LEU A 108 8.13 -3.85 29.39
C LEU A 108 6.80 -4.07 30.12
N PRO A 109 6.25 -3.04 30.79
CA PRO A 109 4.87 -3.04 31.19
C PRO A 109 3.92 -3.32 30.01
N GLY A 110 2.85 -4.10 30.25
CA GLY A 110 1.94 -4.52 29.16
C GLY A 110 1.26 -3.39 28.38
N PHE A 111 1.16 -2.19 28.96
CA PHE A 111 0.65 -1.02 28.23
C PHE A 111 1.61 -0.54 27.13
N LEU A 112 2.93 -0.69 27.33
CA LEU A 112 3.93 -0.34 26.32
C LEU A 112 3.94 -1.34 25.16
N ASP A 113 3.81 -2.64 25.45
CA ASP A 113 3.65 -3.68 24.41
C ASP A 113 2.48 -3.32 23.47
N THR A 114 1.31 -3.02 24.04
CA THR A 114 0.13 -2.63 23.27
C THR A 114 0.39 -1.38 22.42
N LEU A 115 1.05 -0.35 22.98
CA LEU A 115 1.36 0.89 22.25
C LEU A 115 2.33 0.63 21.09
N ILE A 116 3.37 -0.17 21.31
CA ILE A 116 4.37 -0.51 20.27
C ILE A 116 3.71 -1.32 19.15
N VAL A 117 2.89 -2.33 19.48
CA VAL A 117 2.14 -3.11 18.50
C VAL A 117 1.22 -2.20 17.66
N GLN A 118 0.47 -1.32 18.31
CA GLN A 118 -0.43 -0.39 17.60
C GLN A 118 0.34 0.55 16.66
N ARG A 119 1.42 1.17 17.14
CA ARG A 119 2.26 2.06 16.32
C ARG A 119 2.92 1.32 15.16
N SER A 120 3.49 0.15 15.42
CA SER A 120 4.11 -0.69 14.38
C SER A 120 3.09 -1.07 13.31
N ASN A 121 1.89 -1.50 13.71
CA ASN A 121 0.83 -1.86 12.78
C ASN A 121 0.30 -0.67 11.96
N ALA A 122 0.27 0.54 12.54
CA ALA A 122 -0.10 1.74 11.80
C ALA A 122 0.92 2.03 10.70
N THR A 123 2.21 2.04 11.03
CA THR A 123 3.28 2.27 10.06
C THR A 123 3.38 1.15 9.03
N LEU A 124 3.23 -0.11 9.43
CA LEU A 124 3.16 -1.25 8.48
C LEU A 124 1.96 -1.12 7.54
N ALA A 125 0.82 -0.62 8.03
CA ALA A 125 -0.37 -0.41 7.21
C ALA A 125 -0.12 0.64 6.12
N GLU A 126 0.62 1.71 6.40
CA GLU A 126 1.03 2.72 5.42
C GLU A 126 2.01 2.14 4.39
N GLN A 127 2.87 1.20 4.81
CA GLN A 127 3.86 0.57 3.96
C GLN A 127 3.32 -0.64 3.17
N ARG A 128 2.04 -1.02 3.32
CA ARG A 128 1.42 -2.15 2.61
C ARG A 128 1.67 -2.16 1.11
N ALA A 129 1.69 -0.98 0.48
CA ALA A 129 1.95 -0.86 -0.95
C ALA A 129 3.36 -1.32 -1.36
N ARG A 130 4.33 -1.30 -0.45
CA ARG A 130 5.71 -1.79 -0.69
C ARG A 130 5.82 -3.30 -0.63
N VAL A 131 4.91 -3.96 0.08
CA VAL A 131 4.83 -5.43 0.18
C VAL A 131 3.70 -5.95 -0.71
N ALA A 132 3.67 -5.46 -1.94
CA ALA A 132 2.74 -5.89 -2.97
C ALA A 132 3.52 -6.56 -4.09
N TRP A 133 3.23 -7.82 -4.35
CA TRP A 133 3.73 -8.50 -5.52
C TRP A 133 2.79 -8.23 -6.70
N ASN A 134 3.26 -7.43 -7.66
CA ASN A 134 2.53 -7.19 -8.89
C ASN A 134 2.68 -8.39 -9.84
N TYR A 135 1.86 -9.42 -9.63
CA TYR A 135 1.88 -10.60 -10.50
C TYR A 135 1.35 -10.28 -11.90
N SER A 136 0.50 -9.26 -12.07
CA SER A 136 -0.01 -8.90 -13.40
C SER A 136 1.11 -8.45 -14.34
N GLN A 137 2.09 -7.67 -13.84
CA GLN A 137 3.27 -7.29 -14.63
C GLN A 137 4.23 -8.47 -14.85
N ASN A 138 4.39 -9.34 -13.87
CA ASN A 138 5.31 -10.48 -13.97
C ASN A 138 4.76 -11.64 -14.82
N LEU A 139 3.44 -11.70 -15.00
CA LEU A 139 2.76 -12.73 -15.80
C LEU A 139 2.17 -12.19 -17.11
N ALA A 140 2.27 -10.88 -17.36
CA ALA A 140 1.91 -10.30 -18.64
C ALA A 140 2.86 -10.83 -19.71
N VAL A 141 2.29 -11.49 -20.71
CA VAL A 141 3.02 -11.91 -21.91
C VAL A 141 2.47 -11.08 -23.06
N ASN A 142 3.30 -10.17 -23.57
CA ASN A 142 3.05 -9.53 -24.85
C ASN A 142 3.59 -10.45 -25.94
N LEU A 143 2.70 -10.92 -26.81
CA LEU A 143 3.05 -11.72 -27.97
C LEU A 143 2.94 -10.82 -29.19
N GLY A 144 4.09 -10.34 -29.68
CA GLY A 144 4.14 -9.62 -30.95
C GLY A 144 3.55 -10.49 -32.06
N LEU A 145 2.54 -9.97 -32.75
CA LEU A 145 1.87 -10.70 -33.81
C LEU A 145 2.74 -10.70 -35.08
N PRO A 146 2.78 -11.81 -35.84
CA PRO A 146 3.54 -11.85 -37.09
C PRO A 146 3.06 -10.80 -38.11
N GLU A 147 3.96 -10.29 -38.96
CA GLU A 147 3.65 -9.22 -39.94
C GLU A 147 2.48 -9.53 -40.90
N TRP A 148 2.13 -10.81 -41.10
CA TRP A 148 0.98 -11.22 -41.93
C TRP A 148 -0.38 -11.01 -41.24
N PHE A 149 -0.39 -10.63 -39.96
CA PHE A 149 -1.58 -10.18 -39.22
C PHE A 149 -1.78 -8.66 -39.39
N GLU A 150 -2.08 -8.22 -40.61
CA GLU A 150 -2.12 -6.80 -41.03
C GLU A 150 -3.10 -5.88 -40.25
N SER A 151 -3.90 -6.41 -39.32
CA SER A 151 -4.95 -5.66 -38.59
C SER A 151 -4.81 -5.65 -37.07
N ALA A 152 -3.81 -6.34 -36.52
CA ALA A 152 -3.56 -6.39 -35.08
C ALA A 152 -2.06 -6.33 -34.83
N GLU A 153 -1.61 -5.33 -34.10
CA GLU A 153 -0.18 -5.12 -33.82
C GLU A 153 0.25 -6.01 -32.64
N ASP A 154 -0.56 -6.07 -31.58
CA ASP A 154 -0.22 -6.79 -30.36
C ASP A 154 -1.38 -7.64 -29.82
N LEU A 155 -1.01 -8.80 -29.28
CA LEU A 155 -1.87 -9.65 -28.48
C LEU A 155 -1.43 -9.56 -27.03
N ASP A 156 -2.24 -8.90 -26.19
CA ASP A 156 -1.97 -8.76 -24.77
C ASP A 156 -2.79 -9.76 -23.96
N ILE A 157 -2.10 -10.58 -23.17
CA ILE A 157 -2.71 -11.47 -22.20
C ILE A 157 -2.65 -10.78 -20.83
N VAL A 158 -3.80 -10.34 -20.34
CA VAL A 158 -3.94 -9.58 -19.09
C VAL A 158 -4.68 -10.38 -18.03
N VAL A 159 -4.30 -10.22 -16.76
CA VAL A 159 -5.04 -10.81 -15.64
C VAL A 159 -6.24 -9.92 -15.33
N SER A 160 -7.46 -10.42 -15.50
CA SER A 160 -8.69 -9.68 -15.26
C SER A 160 -9.16 -9.77 -13.81
N GLU A 161 -8.95 -10.93 -13.19
CA GLU A 161 -9.44 -11.22 -11.84
C GLU A 161 -8.56 -12.28 -11.17
N GLY A 162 -8.53 -12.30 -9.85
CA GLY A 162 -7.90 -13.36 -9.08
C GLY A 162 -8.68 -13.69 -7.81
N VAL A 163 -8.69 -14.96 -7.45
CA VAL A 163 -9.24 -15.46 -6.19
C VAL A 163 -8.13 -16.09 -5.37
N LEU A 164 -8.05 -15.74 -4.09
CA LEU A 164 -7.06 -16.26 -3.16
C LEU A 164 -7.71 -17.30 -2.24
N THR A 165 -7.08 -18.46 -2.09
CA THR A 165 -7.46 -19.48 -1.09
C THR A 165 -6.24 -19.86 -0.27
N ILE A 166 -6.38 -19.90 1.05
CA ILE A 166 -5.33 -20.38 1.96
C ILE A 166 -5.67 -21.81 2.35
N ARG A 167 -4.77 -22.75 2.04
CA ARG A 167 -4.82 -24.16 2.45
C ARG A 167 -3.77 -24.43 3.54
N PRO A 168 -3.84 -25.56 4.27
CA PRO A 168 -2.87 -25.88 5.33
C PRO A 168 -1.39 -25.96 4.90
N ASP A 169 -1.13 -26.12 3.60
CA ASP A 169 0.20 -26.32 3.02
C ASP A 169 0.60 -25.30 1.94
N ALA A 170 -0.34 -24.47 1.47
CA ALA A 170 -0.09 -23.52 0.39
C ALA A 170 -1.07 -22.34 0.37
N ILE A 171 -0.64 -21.23 -0.22
CA ILE A 171 -1.55 -20.23 -0.79
C ILE A 171 -1.84 -20.64 -2.24
N ILE A 172 -3.12 -20.67 -2.61
CA ILE A 172 -3.57 -20.88 -3.98
C ILE A 172 -4.09 -19.55 -4.52
N VAL A 173 -3.54 -19.13 -5.66
CA VAL A 173 -4.01 -17.96 -6.42
C VAL A 173 -4.62 -18.47 -7.72
N ASP A 174 -5.95 -18.42 -7.82
CA ASP A 174 -6.69 -18.71 -9.04
C ASP A 174 -6.82 -17.44 -9.87
N LEU A 175 -6.08 -17.36 -10.98
CA LEU A 175 -6.05 -16.18 -11.86
C LEU A 175 -6.90 -16.42 -13.11
N ILE A 176 -7.71 -15.42 -13.46
CA ILE A 176 -8.50 -15.39 -14.69
C ILE A 176 -7.81 -14.43 -15.65
N PHE A 177 -7.46 -14.94 -16.82
CA PHE A 177 -6.83 -14.19 -17.89
C PHE A 177 -7.85 -13.84 -18.98
N GLY A 178 -7.85 -12.56 -19.33
CA GLY A 178 -8.48 -12.02 -20.53
C GLY A 178 -7.44 -11.88 -21.65
N ILE A 179 -7.93 -11.93 -22.87
CA ILE A 179 -7.13 -11.62 -24.06
C ILE A 179 -7.65 -10.30 -24.60
N GLN A 180 -6.76 -9.32 -24.69
CA GLN A 180 -7.03 -8.04 -25.33
C GLN A 180 -6.26 -7.98 -26.65
N LEU A 181 -6.92 -7.47 -27.67
CA LEU A 181 -6.38 -7.39 -29.01
C LEU A 181 -6.46 -5.94 -29.41
N ASP A 182 -5.33 -5.25 -29.31
CA ASP A 182 -5.28 -3.84 -29.68
C ASP A 182 -5.23 -3.74 -31.20
N ARG A 183 -6.37 -3.35 -31.77
CA ARG A 183 -6.48 -3.04 -33.19
C ARG A 183 -6.15 -1.58 -33.35
N PHE A 184 -5.02 -1.26 -33.97
CA PHE A 184 -4.74 0.11 -34.32
C PHE A 184 -5.77 0.61 -35.34
N LYS A 185 -6.54 1.64 -34.98
CA LYS A 185 -7.12 2.56 -35.97
C LYS A 185 -5.96 3.30 -36.61
N ALA A 186 -5.62 2.94 -37.84
CA ALA A 186 -4.80 3.75 -38.73
C ALA A 186 -5.39 5.17 -38.87
N SER A 187 -5.06 6.10 -37.96
CA SER A 187 -5.22 7.56 -38.14
C SER A 187 -4.58 8.35 -36.99
N ARG A 188 -3.26 8.31 -36.85
CA ARG A 188 -2.51 9.34 -36.10
C ARG A 188 -1.23 9.85 -36.78
N ALA A 189 -1.01 9.49 -38.05
CA ALA A 189 -0.01 10.16 -38.88
C ALA A 189 -0.50 11.54 -39.39
N GLN A 190 -1.80 11.83 -39.42
CA GLN A 190 -2.34 13.15 -39.87
C GLN A 190 -2.69 14.13 -38.74
N SER A 191 -2.87 13.68 -37.48
CA SER A 191 -3.34 14.57 -36.41
C SER A 191 -2.22 15.32 -35.66
N ARG A 192 -0.97 14.85 -35.71
CA ARG A 192 0.16 15.56 -35.07
C ARG A 192 0.60 16.83 -35.81
N PHE A 193 0.29 16.97 -37.09
CA PHE A 193 0.46 18.24 -37.82
C PHE A 193 -0.73 19.20 -37.65
N ALA A 194 -1.95 18.68 -37.39
CA ALA A 194 -3.13 19.52 -37.15
C ALA A 194 -3.21 20.07 -35.70
N GLN A 195 -2.64 19.37 -34.71
CA GLN A 195 -2.66 19.81 -33.31
C GLN A 195 -1.54 20.80 -32.96
N SER A 196 -0.39 20.71 -33.63
CA SER A 196 0.73 21.65 -33.44
C SER A 196 0.45 23.02 -34.07
N ALA A 197 -0.32 23.09 -35.17
CA ALA A 197 -0.76 24.36 -35.74
C ALA A 197 -1.77 25.12 -34.85
N ARG A 198 -2.63 24.41 -34.11
CA ARG A 198 -3.64 25.03 -33.20
C ARG A 198 -3.10 25.43 -31.83
N LEU A 199 -2.01 24.79 -31.37
CA LEU A 199 -1.36 25.15 -30.10
C LEU A 199 -0.54 26.45 -30.21
N VAL A 200 0.00 26.77 -31.39
CA VAL A 200 0.73 28.04 -31.59
C VAL A 200 -0.24 29.23 -31.69
N GLU A 201 -1.41 29.07 -32.32
CA GLU A 201 -2.45 30.12 -32.37
C GLU A 201 -3.06 30.42 -30.99
N ALA A 202 -3.25 29.41 -30.13
CA ALA A 202 -3.86 29.59 -28.81
C ALA A 202 -2.92 30.25 -27.78
N VAL A 203 -1.60 30.03 -27.88
CA VAL A 203 -0.63 30.64 -26.97
C VAL A 203 -0.41 32.13 -27.28
N ILE A 204 -0.46 32.51 -28.57
CA ILE A 204 -0.33 33.93 -28.97
C ILE A 204 -1.57 34.74 -28.55
N ALA A 205 -2.76 34.14 -28.50
CA ALA A 205 -3.99 34.84 -28.11
C ALA A 205 -4.17 35.03 -26.58
N ASP A 206 -3.60 34.16 -25.74
CA ASP A 206 -3.71 34.27 -24.27
C ASP A 206 -2.72 35.30 -23.68
N GLU A 207 -1.58 35.51 -24.34
CA GLU A 207 -0.56 36.48 -23.90
C GLU A 207 -1.00 37.93 -24.14
N GLU A 208 -1.72 38.21 -25.23
CA GLU A 208 -2.32 39.53 -25.49
C GLU A 208 -3.47 39.87 -24.52
N LEU A 209 -4.20 38.87 -24.01
CA LEU A 209 -5.30 39.10 -23.07
C LEU A 209 -4.81 39.42 -21.64
N ARG A 210 -3.68 38.84 -21.22
CA ARG A 210 -3.08 39.10 -19.89
C ARG A 210 -2.38 40.45 -19.78
N ALA A 211 -1.87 41.00 -20.88
CA ALA A 211 -1.26 42.33 -20.88
C ALA A 211 -2.31 43.47 -20.72
N ALA A 212 -3.60 43.18 -20.97
CA ALA A 212 -4.65 44.20 -21.06
C ALA A 212 -5.54 44.36 -19.80
N GLY A 213 -5.49 43.46 -18.81
CA GLY A 213 -6.44 43.49 -17.69
C GLY A 213 -5.85 43.09 -16.34
N GLY A 214 -5.73 44.04 -15.39
CA GLY A 214 -5.56 43.66 -13.99
C GLY A 214 -4.92 44.66 -13.03
N LEU A 215 -4.88 45.96 -13.36
CA LEU A 215 -4.90 47.03 -12.34
C LEU A 215 -6.33 47.12 -11.75
N VAL A 216 -6.47 47.71 -10.55
CA VAL A 216 -7.72 48.02 -9.76
C VAL A 216 -8.11 46.94 -8.73
N GLU A 217 -8.50 47.19 -7.46
CA GLU A 217 -8.30 48.20 -6.41
C GLU A 217 -8.94 47.60 -5.11
N ARG A 218 -8.39 47.99 -3.94
CA ARG A 218 -9.04 48.33 -2.65
C ARG A 218 -10.32 47.63 -2.12
N GLY A 219 -10.23 47.21 -0.85
CA GLY A 219 -10.96 47.85 0.26
C GLY A 219 -12.11 47.08 0.92
N GLY A 220 -12.13 47.00 2.26
CA GLY A 220 -13.33 46.65 3.03
C GLY A 220 -13.09 46.08 4.43
N GLU A 221 -13.03 46.95 5.44
CA GLU A 221 -13.08 46.67 6.88
C GLU A 221 -14.48 46.24 7.36
N GLY A 222 -14.53 45.54 8.51
CA GLY A 222 -15.58 45.77 9.51
C GLY A 222 -16.29 44.54 10.11
N GLY A 223 -16.23 44.38 11.43
CA GLY A 223 -17.27 43.71 12.23
C GLY A 223 -16.79 42.68 13.26
N ALA A 224 -16.69 43.09 14.52
CA ALA A 224 -16.41 42.25 15.69
C ALA A 224 -17.73 41.78 16.40
N PRO A 225 -17.71 41.31 17.67
CA PRO A 225 -18.03 39.96 18.11
C PRO A 225 -19.41 39.82 18.79
N SER A 226 -19.89 38.59 19.01
CA SER A 226 -21.08 38.32 19.84
C SER A 226 -20.82 37.24 20.88
N ASP A 227 -21.21 37.57 22.11
CA ASP A 227 -21.09 36.85 23.37
C ASP A 227 -21.93 35.56 23.50
N ALA A 228 -21.45 34.75 24.47
CA ALA A 228 -21.94 33.57 25.20
C ALA A 228 -23.44 33.64 25.67
N PRO A 229 -24.08 32.63 26.36
CA PRO A 229 -23.46 31.68 27.32
C PRO A 229 -24.10 30.25 27.49
N ALA A 230 -23.46 29.47 28.39
CA ALA A 230 -23.97 28.58 29.48
C ALA A 230 -25.27 27.79 29.27
N ASP A 231 -25.55 26.60 29.78
CA ASP A 231 -25.05 25.63 30.77
C ASP A 231 -25.86 24.34 30.44
N ASP A 232 -25.41 23.13 30.79
CA ASP A 232 -26.17 22.27 31.71
C ASP A 232 -25.57 20.86 31.89
N GLU A 233 -25.90 20.33 33.06
CA GLU A 233 -25.29 19.27 33.84
C GLU A 233 -25.36 17.82 33.28
N LEU A 234 -24.32 17.04 33.62
CA LEU A 234 -24.33 15.58 33.83
C LEU A 234 -24.57 15.30 35.34
N PRO A 235 -24.74 14.05 35.85
CA PRO A 235 -25.27 12.75 35.38
C PRO A 235 -26.25 12.18 36.48
N PRO A 236 -26.33 10.89 36.91
CA PRO A 236 -26.02 9.56 36.32
C PRO A 236 -27.19 8.54 36.41
N THR A 237 -27.12 7.44 35.66
CA THR A 237 -27.92 6.22 36.00
C THR A 237 -27.02 4.98 36.05
N ARG A 238 -27.11 4.28 37.17
CA ARG A 238 -26.38 3.06 37.55
C ARG A 238 -27.37 1.88 37.57
N LEU A 239 -26.84 0.68 37.31
CA LEU A 239 -27.36 -0.68 37.65
C LEU A 239 -28.57 -1.13 36.82
N VAL A 240 -28.59 -2.36 36.26
CA VAL A 240 -28.30 -3.68 36.88
C VAL A 240 -27.46 -4.56 35.96
#